data_AF-A0A7C7XWJ3-F1
#
_entry.id   AF-A0A7C7XWJ3-F1
#
_cell.length_a   1.000
_cell.length_b   1.000
_cell.length_c   1.000
_cell.angle_alpha   90.00
_cell.angle_beta   90.00
_cell.angle_gamma   90.00
#
_symmetry.space_group_name_H-M   'P 1'
#
loop_
_entity.id
_entity.type
_entity.pdbx_description
1 polymer ?
#
loop_
_entity_poly.entity_id
_entity_poly.type
_entity_poly.pdbx_seq_one_letter_code
_entity_poly.pdbx_strand_id
1 'polypeptide(L)'
;MAWRNTGLERAEIRGRDGHTYRIVYGGKPGGSLGPDFTDAVVERDDGMVFRGDIEIHVSKSDWRSHGHHTDPIYNGVVLHVVAAESEGRPAFKATGSTIPLPSRY
;
A
#
# COMPACT_ATOMS: atom_id res chain seq x y z
N MET A 1 17.81 -8.58 10.43
CA MET A 1 16.90 -9.73 10.31
C MET A 1 15.67 -9.46 11.17
N ALA A 2 14.49 -9.18 10.62
CA ALA A 2 13.18 -9.33 11.27
C ALA A 2 12.05 -8.78 10.37
N TRP A 3 11.77 -9.43 9.25
CA TRP A 3 10.53 -9.20 8.48
C TRP A 3 9.80 -10.49 8.10
N ARG A 4 10.43 -11.65 8.31
CA ARG A 4 9.86 -12.98 8.02
C ARG A 4 8.72 -13.42 8.95
N ASN A 5 8.26 -12.59 9.89
CA ASN A 5 7.32 -12.99 10.95
C ASN A 5 6.21 -11.95 11.23
N THR A 6 5.87 -11.04 10.31
CA THR A 6 4.77 -10.08 10.52
C THR A 6 3.38 -10.64 10.23
N GLY A 7 3.25 -11.86 9.71
CA GLY A 7 1.95 -12.48 9.39
C GLY A 7 1.24 -11.88 8.16
N LEU A 8 1.83 -10.90 7.49
CA LEU A 8 1.27 -10.23 6.31
C LEU A 8 1.13 -11.15 5.09
N GLU A 9 1.93 -12.22 5.02
CA GLU A 9 1.93 -13.20 3.91
C GLU A 9 0.60 -14.00 3.80
N ARG A 10 -0.34 -13.80 4.73
CA ARG A 10 -1.67 -14.43 4.73
C ARG A 10 -2.79 -13.46 5.08
N ALA A 11 -2.50 -12.16 5.20
CA ALA A 11 -3.53 -11.18 5.49
C ALA A 11 -4.35 -10.95 4.22
N GLU A 12 -5.64 -11.31 4.30
CA GLU A 12 -6.66 -10.81 3.39
C GLU A 12 -7.10 -9.45 3.89
N ILE A 13 -6.89 -8.43 3.07
CA ILE A 13 -7.12 -7.05 3.45
C ILE A 13 -8.20 -6.46 2.55
N ARG A 14 -9.31 -6.04 3.17
CA ARG A 14 -10.44 -5.50 2.43
C ARG A 14 -10.14 -4.07 2.01
N GLY A 15 -10.10 -3.80 0.71
CA GLY A 15 -9.98 -2.47 0.15
C GLY A 15 -11.28 -1.66 0.24
N ARG A 16 -11.13 -0.34 0.24
CA ARG A 16 -12.27 0.60 0.16
C ARG A 16 -13.01 0.61 -1.17
N ASP A 17 -12.45 -0.03 -2.19
CA ASP A 17 -13.09 -0.27 -3.48
C ASP A 17 -14.02 -1.51 -3.45
N GLY A 18 -14.14 -2.18 -2.29
CA GLY A 18 -15.02 -3.34 -2.10
C GLY A 18 -14.35 -4.67 -2.41
N HIS A 19 -13.11 -4.66 -2.88
CA HIS A 19 -12.34 -5.86 -3.18
C HIS A 19 -11.49 -6.30 -1.99
N THR A 20 -11.19 -7.60 -1.93
CA THR A 20 -10.18 -8.13 -1.01
C THR A 20 -8.84 -8.27 -1.72
N TYR A 21 -7.77 -7.89 -1.02
CA TYR A 21 -6.40 -7.96 -1.49
C TYR A 21 -5.60 -8.91 -0.61
N ARG A 22 -4.81 -9.79 -1.24
CA ARG A 22 -3.88 -10.70 -0.58
C ARG A 22 -2.45 -10.33 -0.97
N ILE A 23 -1.59 -10.12 0.02
CA ILE A 23 -0.17 -9.92 -0.23
C ILE A 23 0.45 -11.29 -0.53
N VAL A 24 0.79 -11.54 -1.80
CA VAL A 24 1.47 -12.76 -2.25
C VAL A 24 2.95 -12.71 -1.87
N TYR A 25 3.55 -11.53 -2.00
CA TYR A 25 4.92 -11.24 -1.60
C TYR A 25 4.99 -9.79 -1.12
N GLY A 26 5.46 -9.58 0.11
CA GLY A 26 5.53 -8.24 0.73
C GLY A 26 6.61 -7.32 0.17
N GLY A 27 7.41 -7.79 -0.78
CA GLY A 27 8.52 -7.02 -1.35
C GLY A 27 9.81 -7.09 -0.53
N LYS A 28 10.76 -6.24 -0.89
CA LYS A 28 12.02 -5.98 -0.19
C LYS A 28 11.90 -4.66 0.55
N PRO A 29 12.51 -4.50 1.74
CA PRO A 29 12.59 -3.20 2.39
C PRO A 29 13.13 -2.14 1.44
N GLY A 30 12.45 -0.99 1.40
CA GLY A 30 12.87 0.20 0.68
C GLY A 30 14.14 0.81 1.28
N GLY A 31 14.68 1.79 0.55
CA GLY A 31 15.81 2.60 1.02
C GLY A 31 15.38 3.70 1.98
N SER A 32 16.32 4.60 2.31
CA SER A 32 16.03 5.82 3.07
C SER A 32 15.18 6.84 2.30
N LEU A 33 14.90 6.58 1.02
CA LEU A 33 14.14 7.42 0.11
C LEU A 33 13.15 6.53 -0.65
N GLY A 34 11.90 6.97 -0.76
CA GLY A 34 10.85 6.26 -1.50
C GLY A 34 10.00 5.35 -0.61
N PRO A 35 9.30 4.38 -1.22
CA PRO A 35 8.34 3.54 -0.51
C PRO A 35 8.97 2.61 0.53
N ASP A 36 8.20 2.25 1.57
CA ASP A 36 8.63 1.32 2.62
C ASP A 36 9.04 -0.06 2.08
N PHE A 37 8.37 -0.55 1.03
CA PHE A 37 8.70 -1.80 0.35
C PHE A 37 8.67 -1.66 -1.16
N THR A 38 9.61 -2.34 -1.82
CA THR A 38 9.72 -2.41 -3.28
C THR A 38 9.52 -3.84 -3.80
N ASP A 39 9.13 -3.99 -5.06
CA ASP A 39 8.94 -5.30 -5.71
C ASP A 39 7.90 -6.23 -5.04
N ALA A 40 6.88 -5.66 -4.39
CA ALA A 40 5.78 -6.42 -3.82
C ALA A 40 4.85 -7.01 -4.90
N VAL A 41 4.17 -8.09 -4.54
CA VAL A 41 3.15 -8.75 -5.35
C VAL A 41 1.87 -8.85 -4.54
N VAL A 42 0.79 -8.26 -5.06
CA VAL A 42 -0.53 -8.24 -4.43
C VAL A 42 -1.54 -8.82 -5.40
N GLU A 43 -2.41 -9.69 -4.92
CA GLU A 43 -3.48 -10.30 -5.71
C GLU A 43 -4.83 -9.85 -5.18
N ARG A 44 -5.73 -9.48 -6.08
CA ARG A 44 -7.12 -9.14 -5.76
C ARG A 44 -8.02 -10.36 -5.91
N ASP A 45 -9.13 -10.37 -5.20
CA ASP A 45 -10.12 -11.46 -5.18
C ASP A 45 -10.67 -11.89 -6.56
N ASP A 46 -10.57 -11.05 -7.58
CA ASP A 46 -10.92 -11.37 -8.97
C ASP A 46 -9.76 -11.98 -9.79
N GLY A 47 -8.63 -12.30 -9.15
CA GLY A 47 -7.44 -12.88 -9.75
C GLY A 47 -6.49 -11.87 -10.38
N MET A 48 -6.78 -10.56 -10.32
CA MET A 48 -5.88 -9.54 -10.84
C MET A 48 -4.62 -9.42 -9.97
N VAL A 49 -3.45 -9.49 -10.59
CA VAL A 49 -2.14 -9.40 -9.90
C VAL A 49 -1.49 -8.04 -10.16
N PHE A 50 -1.13 -7.37 -9.09
CA PHE A 50 -0.40 -6.12 -9.07
C PHE A 50 1.04 -6.36 -8.66
N ARG A 51 1.96 -5.73 -9.37
CA ARG A 51 3.39 -5.68 -9.01
C ARG A 51 3.82 -4.24 -8.84
N GLY A 52 4.47 -3.93 -7.74
CA GLY A 52 4.93 -2.58 -7.43
C GLY A 52 5.29 -2.44 -5.97
N ASP A 53 5.06 -1.26 -5.41
CA ASP A 53 5.58 -0.91 -4.08
C ASP A 53 4.46 -0.90 -3.03
N ILE A 54 4.83 -1.01 -1.76
CA ILE A 54 3.91 -0.86 -0.62
C ILE A 54 4.40 0.32 0.23
N GLU A 55 3.47 1.19 0.60
CA GLU A 55 3.69 2.26 1.57
C GLU A 55 2.81 2.05 2.80
N ILE A 56 3.34 2.37 3.98
CA ILE A 56 2.65 2.21 5.25
C ILE A 56 2.62 3.55 6.00
N HIS A 57 1.43 4.00 6.39
CA HIS A 57 1.25 5.19 7.22
C HIS A 57 0.40 4.93 8.45
N VAL A 58 0.45 5.85 9.42
CA VAL A 58 -0.49 5.83 10.55
C VAL A 58 -1.87 6.27 10.07
N SER A 59 -1.93 7.37 9.32
CA SER A 59 -3.16 7.93 8.78
C SER A 59 -3.09 8.08 7.27
N LYS A 60 -4.26 8.00 6.63
CA LYS A 60 -4.41 8.29 5.20
C LYS A 60 -3.96 9.71 4.82
N SER A 61 -4.16 10.68 5.72
CA SER A 61 -3.75 12.07 5.52
C SER A 61 -2.25 12.21 5.28
N ASP A 62 -1.47 11.26 5.81
CA ASP A 62 -0.01 11.32 5.81
C ASP A 62 0.55 11.25 4.40
N TRP A 63 -0.14 10.53 3.51
CA TRP A 63 0.20 10.49 2.08
C TRP A 63 0.29 11.89 1.43
N ARG A 64 -0.59 12.80 1.83
CA ARG A 64 -0.57 14.18 1.32
C ARG A 64 0.34 15.07 2.13
N SER A 65 0.36 14.95 3.45
CA SER A 65 1.22 15.79 4.31
C SER A 65 2.70 15.55 4.05
N HIS A 66 3.10 14.34 3.68
CA HIS A 66 4.45 13.99 3.27
C HIS A 66 4.76 14.29 1.80
N GLY A 67 3.80 14.76 1.02
CA GLY A 67 4.02 15.14 -0.39
C GLY A 67 4.07 13.97 -1.38
N HIS A 68 3.78 12.74 -0.98
CA HIS A 68 3.87 11.56 -1.87
C HIS A 68 2.95 11.66 -3.10
N HIS A 69 1.80 12.32 -2.95
CA HIS A 69 0.89 12.63 -4.07
C HIS A 69 1.51 13.49 -5.19
N THR A 70 2.65 14.13 -4.97
CA THR A 70 3.37 14.95 -5.96
C THR A 70 4.75 14.41 -6.33
N ASP A 71 5.25 13.41 -5.60
CA ASP A 71 6.58 12.86 -5.80
C ASP A 71 6.53 11.59 -6.69
N PRO A 72 7.15 11.61 -7.88
CA PRO A 72 7.13 10.48 -8.81
C PRO A 72 7.72 9.18 -8.25
N ILE A 73 8.57 9.21 -7.22
CA ILE A 73 9.14 7.99 -6.62
C ILE A 73 8.06 7.08 -6.02
N TYR A 74 6.89 7.63 -5.71
CA TYR A 74 5.74 6.90 -5.15
C TYR A 74 4.72 6.42 -6.19
N ASN A 75 4.96 6.67 -7.50
CA ASN A 75 4.05 6.23 -8.54
C ASN A 75 3.96 4.69 -8.66
N GLY A 76 4.99 3.97 -8.20
CA GLY A 76 5.04 2.52 -8.15
C GLY A 76 4.16 1.90 -7.06
N VAL A 77 3.65 2.68 -6.09
CA VAL A 77 2.88 2.15 -4.96
C VAL A 77 1.57 1.51 -5.44
N VAL A 78 1.42 0.21 -5.22
CA VAL A 78 0.22 -0.57 -5.58
C VAL A 78 -0.68 -0.84 -4.38
N LEU A 79 -0.18 -0.65 -3.17
CA LEU A 79 -0.94 -0.81 -1.94
C LEU A 79 -0.46 0.21 -0.90
N HIS A 80 -1.37 1.00 -0.35
CA HIS A 80 -1.07 1.94 0.74
C HIS A 80 -1.79 1.48 2.01
N VAL A 81 -1.06 0.92 2.95
CA VAL A 81 -1.56 0.36 4.19
C VAL A 81 -1.63 1.46 5.27
N VAL A 82 -2.75 1.57 5.98
CA VAL A 82 -2.91 2.55 7.07
C VAL A 82 -3.28 1.88 8.38
N ALA A 83 -2.63 2.25 9.48
CA ALA A 83 -2.88 1.66 10.80
C ALA A 83 -4.16 2.17 11.47
N ALA A 84 -4.50 3.45 11.29
CA ALA A 84 -5.73 4.05 11.80
C ALA A 84 -6.67 4.44 10.66
N GLU A 85 -7.90 3.94 10.72
CA GLU A 85 -8.98 4.42 9.86
C GLU A 85 -9.50 5.76 10.39
N SER A 86 -9.02 6.87 9.80
CA SER A 86 -9.71 8.16 9.86
C SER A 86 -10.55 8.35 8.59
N GLU A 87 -11.74 8.95 8.73
CA GLU A 87 -12.54 9.37 7.58
C GLU A 87 -11.72 10.34 6.71
N GLY A 88 -11.47 9.97 5.44
CA GLY A 88 -10.60 10.76 4.57
C GLY A 88 -10.70 10.40 3.10
N ARG A 89 -10.39 11.37 2.23
CA ARG A 89 -10.43 11.26 0.75
C ARG A 89 -9.43 10.24 0.21
N PRO A 90 -9.73 9.44 -0.84
CA PRO A 90 -8.82 8.45 -1.45
C PRO A 90 -7.38 8.96 -1.64
N ALA A 91 -6.39 8.07 -1.45
CA ALA A 91 -5.00 8.38 -1.75
C ALA A 91 -4.81 8.26 -3.27
N PHE A 92 -4.16 9.26 -3.85
CA PHE A 92 -3.90 9.35 -5.28
C PHE A 92 -2.40 9.45 -5.51
N LYS A 93 -1.92 8.77 -6.56
CA LYS A 93 -0.56 8.92 -7.09
C LYS A 93 -0.39 10.28 -7.76
N ALA A 94 0.85 10.68 -8.06
CA ALA A 94 1.12 11.86 -8.88
C ALA A 94 0.54 11.72 -10.30
N THR A 95 0.35 10.48 -10.78
CA THR A 95 -0.34 10.17 -12.04
C THR A 95 -1.87 10.37 -11.98
N GLY A 96 -2.45 10.65 -10.82
CA GLY A 96 -3.90 10.82 -10.63
C GLY A 96 -4.68 9.52 -10.42
N SER A 97 -4.04 8.35 -10.45
CA SER A 97 -4.69 7.06 -10.18
C SER A 97 -4.88 6.83 -8.67
N THR A 98 -5.99 6.19 -8.29
CA THR A 98 -6.26 5.81 -6.89
C THR A 98 -5.39 4.65 -6.44
N ILE A 99 -4.91 4.71 -5.20
CA ILE A 99 -4.21 3.59 -4.56
C ILE A 99 -5.22 2.78 -3.74
N PRO A 100 -5.26 1.44 -3.88
CA PRO A 100 -6.00 0.58 -2.96
C PRO A 100 -5.60 0.86 -1.52
N LEU A 101 -6.62 1.14 -0.70
CA LEU A 101 -6.49 1.42 0.72
C LEU A 101 -7.21 0.32 1.48
N PRO A 102 -6.47 -0.58 2.14
CA PRO A 102 -7.08 -1.57 2.99
C PRO A 102 -7.71 -0.94 4.25
N SER A 103 -8.81 -1.53 4.70
CA SER A 103 -9.46 -1.27 5.99
C SER A 103 -9.13 -2.41 6.96
N ARG A 104 -8.47 -2.05 8.08
CA ARG A 104 -8.10 -2.85 9.27
C ARG A 104 -7.02 -3.94 9.17
N TYR A 105 -6.16 -3.94 10.19
CA TYR A 105 -5.70 -5.14 10.93
C TYR A 105 -6.52 -5.26 12.23
#